data_AF-B9URK0-F1
#
_entry.id   AF-B9URK0-F1
#
_cell.length_a   1.000
_cell.length_b   1.000
_cell.length_c   1.000
_cell.angle_alpha   90.00
_cell.angle_beta   90.00
_cell.angle_gamma   90.00
#
_symmetry.space_group_name_H-M   'P 1'
#
loop_
_entity.id
_entity.type
_entity.pdbx_description
1 polymer ?
#
loop_
_entity_poly.entity_id
_entity_poly.type
_entity_poly.pdbx_seq_one_letter_code
_entity_poly.pdbx_strand_id
1 'polypeptide(L)'
;MNTMQNLALIITLCLLSSTVYSQSSELYNLDPKQHVKGETYGEVTRFNQVYFTQEANFGSCNSKCSDYSKPQHNFRESDSYQFDQRTCTGTIHSCNNEEREDNSHVDNYKVRVPQSSKVDARYYYVFKQFAPKMFQYVYGNIDASNYRTVTFNSWVRGFVMCAICRCICDEPNDDRSVRSFSLNSLESDTLQNKVITGVQIVQQNNVFCLKIHQSCLYANGKINKNGGSWKSDNPNNNTFNLAFNKHNIHMGSSILSTADPKKTREYVVTGVKFADIEGNLALGVKFTLFEISTGKLLPEQKWVFNSFSKNLLNYHKHGHRPIEYTDNIPTAQTKLGLIQFEHSHLHDDVGQSTVPFVDLQPINSNETALSGVGLHLRGRKSSGGFIAPTLTTYA
;
A
#
# COMPACT_ATOMS: atom_id res chain seq x y z
N MET A 1 -81.50 20.98 14.94
CA MET A 1 -80.40 21.99 15.00
C MET A 1 -79.15 21.23 14.60
N ASN A 2 -78.58 21.36 13.40
CA ASN A 2 -78.01 22.56 12.74
C ASN A 2 -76.96 23.23 13.66
N THR A 3 -75.70 23.49 13.27
CA THR A 3 -74.94 23.28 12.00
C THR A 3 -73.43 23.50 12.28
N MET A 4 -72.54 23.39 11.27
CA MET A 4 -71.05 23.44 11.31
C MET A 4 -70.40 22.10 11.70
N GLN A 5 -69.87 21.25 10.81
CA GLN A 5 -69.43 21.35 9.41
C GLN A 5 -68.04 21.96 9.13
N ASN A 6 -67.13 21.08 8.68
CA ASN A 6 -65.97 21.28 7.79
C ASN A 6 -64.78 22.19 8.20
N LEU A 7 -63.65 21.55 8.55
CA LEU A 7 -62.29 21.65 7.96
C LEU A 7 -61.33 20.85 8.89
N ALA A 8 -60.45 19.94 8.46
CA ALA A 8 -60.19 19.40 7.13
C ALA A 8 -59.86 17.89 7.18
N LEU A 9 -60.63 17.09 6.45
CA LEU A 9 -60.12 15.88 5.80
C LEU A 9 -59.71 16.29 4.37
N ILE A 10 -58.84 15.53 3.70
CA ILE A 10 -58.34 15.78 2.33
C ILE A 10 -57.21 16.84 2.22
N ILE A 11 -56.03 16.49 2.74
CA ILE A 11 -54.70 16.72 2.14
C ILE A 11 -53.81 15.55 2.61
N THR A 12 -53.12 14.75 1.77
CA THR A 12 -53.21 14.49 0.33
C THR A 12 -52.71 13.06 0.08
N LEU A 13 -53.38 12.28 -0.79
CA LEU A 13 -52.93 10.95 -1.21
C LEU A 13 -52.06 11.07 -2.48
N CYS A 14 -50.80 11.46 -2.29
CA CYS A 14 -49.74 11.59 -3.31
C CYS A 14 -48.43 11.91 -2.55
N LEU A 15 -47.26 11.30 -2.77
CA LEU A 15 -46.78 10.50 -3.91
C LEU A 15 -46.03 9.24 -3.44
N LEU A 16 -46.27 8.13 -4.12
CA LEU A 16 -45.21 7.15 -4.37
C LEU A 16 -44.25 7.76 -5.39
N SER A 17 -43.09 8.24 -4.93
CA SER A 17 -41.96 8.55 -5.82
C SER A 17 -40.65 8.50 -5.06
N SER A 18 -39.82 7.52 -5.42
CA SER A 18 -38.34 7.58 -5.49
C SER A 18 -37.63 8.53 -4.51
N THR A 19 -36.75 8.04 -3.63
CA THR A 19 -35.59 7.23 -4.07
C THR A 19 -35.26 6.08 -3.11
N VAL A 20 -35.58 4.85 -3.53
CA VAL A 20 -34.64 3.74 -3.26
C VAL A 20 -33.44 4.02 -4.16
N TYR A 21 -32.45 4.71 -3.61
CA TYR A 21 -31.15 4.84 -4.25
C TYR A 21 -30.61 3.42 -4.48
N SER A 22 -30.10 3.11 -5.66
CA SER A 22 -29.46 1.80 -5.90
C SER A 22 -28.26 1.69 -4.95
N GLN A 23 -28.44 0.99 -3.84
CA GLN A 23 -27.53 1.01 -2.70
C GLN A 23 -26.39 0.02 -2.92
N SER A 24 -25.53 0.34 -3.89
CA SER A 24 -24.36 -0.46 -4.25
C SER A 24 -23.59 -0.85 -2.99
N SER A 25 -23.49 -2.14 -2.70
CA SER A 25 -22.80 -2.62 -1.50
C SER A 25 -21.31 -2.69 -1.76
N GLU A 26 -20.53 -2.09 -0.86
CA GLU A 26 -19.07 -2.14 -0.90
C GLU A 26 -18.56 -3.25 0.02
N LEU A 27 -17.74 -4.14 -0.53
CA LEU A 27 -17.14 -5.28 0.16
C LEU A 27 -15.65 -5.01 0.32
N TYR A 28 -15.15 -5.23 1.53
CA TYR A 28 -13.72 -5.23 1.88
C TYR A 28 -13.46 -6.29 2.96
N ASN A 29 -12.25 -6.84 3.00
CA ASN A 29 -11.87 -7.78 4.04
C ASN A 29 -11.55 -7.06 5.36
N LEU A 30 -11.86 -7.71 6.48
CA LEU A 30 -11.36 -7.32 7.80
C LEU A 30 -9.95 -7.88 8.01
N ASP A 31 -9.31 -7.49 9.11
CA ASP A 31 -8.04 -8.12 9.50
C ASP A 31 -8.28 -9.58 9.95
N PRO A 32 -7.37 -10.51 9.60
CA PRO A 32 -7.36 -11.85 10.14
C PRO A 32 -7.03 -11.82 11.64
N LYS A 33 -7.36 -12.91 12.35
CA LYS A 33 -6.99 -13.07 13.78
C LYS A 33 -5.47 -13.01 14.02
N GLN A 34 -4.68 -13.37 13.00
CA GLN A 34 -3.23 -13.31 13.00
C GLN A 34 -2.76 -13.01 11.57
N HIS A 35 -1.87 -12.03 11.41
CA HIS A 35 -1.25 -11.75 10.13
C HIS A 35 -0.08 -12.72 9.85
N VAL A 36 -0.07 -13.31 8.65
CA VAL A 36 0.96 -14.26 8.20
C VAL A 36 1.55 -13.78 6.87
N LYS A 37 2.86 -13.59 6.82
CA LYS A 37 3.57 -13.06 5.65
C LYS A 37 3.54 -14.05 4.50
N GLY A 38 3.14 -13.59 3.31
CA GLY A 38 2.94 -14.43 2.12
C GLY A 38 1.55 -15.09 2.02
N GLU A 39 0.77 -15.12 3.12
CA GLU A 39 -0.59 -15.69 3.13
C GLU A 39 -1.66 -14.60 3.25
N THR A 40 -1.59 -13.76 4.29
CA THR A 40 -2.55 -12.67 4.53
C THR A 40 -2.02 -11.31 4.08
N TYR A 41 -0.70 -11.12 4.07
CA TYR A 41 -0.08 -9.86 3.68
C TYR A 41 1.28 -10.06 3.00
N GLY A 42 1.64 -9.12 2.12
CA GLY A 42 2.95 -8.99 1.51
C GLY A 42 3.60 -7.66 1.87
N GLU A 43 4.92 -7.61 1.83
CA GLU A 43 5.71 -6.40 2.07
C GLU A 43 6.49 -6.03 0.83
N VAL A 44 6.57 -4.73 0.54
CA VAL A 44 7.63 -4.21 -0.31
C VAL A 44 8.93 -4.30 0.49
N THR A 45 10.01 -4.79 -0.13
CA THR A 45 11.31 -5.03 0.53
C THR A 45 12.46 -4.33 -0.20
N ARG A 46 13.60 -4.17 0.49
CA ARG A 46 14.80 -3.46 -0.03
C ARG A 46 14.57 -1.99 -0.41
N PHE A 47 13.40 -1.44 -0.14
CA PHE A 47 12.91 -0.17 -0.68
C PHE A 47 12.77 0.88 0.41
N ASN A 48 13.34 2.07 0.19
CA ASN A 48 13.31 3.20 1.12
C ASN A 48 13.60 2.82 2.59
N GLN A 49 14.51 1.89 2.87
CA GLN A 49 14.86 1.47 4.23
C GLN A 49 15.79 2.50 4.89
N VAL A 50 15.61 2.79 6.18
CA VAL A 50 16.55 3.65 6.91
C VAL A 50 17.95 3.04 6.90
N TYR A 51 18.97 3.90 6.75
CA TYR A 51 20.39 3.56 6.66
C TYR A 51 21.23 4.54 7.47
N PHE A 52 22.14 4.04 8.32
CA PHE A 52 23.12 4.88 9.01
C PHE A 52 24.47 4.84 8.28
N THR A 53 25.12 5.99 8.13
CA THR A 53 26.46 6.12 7.54
C THR A 53 27.24 7.26 8.19
N GLN A 54 28.56 7.30 8.03
CA GLN A 54 29.37 8.44 8.46
C GLN A 54 29.23 9.61 7.50
N GLU A 55 29.23 10.84 8.03
CA GLU A 55 29.40 12.05 7.22
C GLU A 55 30.71 12.02 6.40
N ALA A 56 31.75 11.36 6.94
CA ALA A 56 33.05 11.16 6.29
C ALA A 56 32.99 10.41 4.94
N ASN A 57 31.90 9.68 4.66
CA ASN A 57 31.69 9.06 3.35
C ASN A 57 31.26 10.05 2.26
N PHE A 58 30.84 11.26 2.63
CA PHE A 58 30.42 12.30 1.69
C PHE A 58 31.44 13.43 1.49
N GLY A 59 32.34 13.66 2.46
CA GLY A 59 33.25 14.80 2.40
C GLY A 59 34.10 15.01 3.66
N SER A 60 34.56 16.24 3.86
CA SER A 60 35.49 16.62 4.93
C SER A 60 34.84 16.97 6.27
N CYS A 61 33.54 16.69 6.44
CA CYS A 61 32.78 16.97 7.67
C CYS A 61 32.83 18.45 8.13
N ASN A 62 32.76 19.36 7.16
CA ASN A 62 32.59 20.80 7.35
C ASN A 62 31.13 21.23 7.10
N SER A 63 30.20 20.27 7.16
CA SER A 63 28.86 20.30 6.58
C SER A 63 27.86 19.73 7.58
N LYS A 64 26.64 19.45 7.11
CA LYS A 64 25.64 18.65 7.83
C LYS A 64 25.15 17.51 6.95
N CYS A 65 24.75 16.39 7.56
CA CYS A 65 24.09 15.27 6.85
C CYS A 65 22.87 15.72 6.01
N SER A 66 22.16 16.78 6.43
CA SER A 66 21.08 17.42 5.65
C SER A 66 21.51 17.94 4.28
N ASP A 67 22.78 18.33 4.12
CA ASP A 67 23.33 18.85 2.86
C ASP A 67 23.45 17.73 1.82
N TYR A 68 23.52 16.47 2.30
CA TYR A 68 23.56 15.24 1.52
C TYR A 68 22.17 14.62 1.31
N SER A 69 21.09 15.38 1.53
CA SER A 69 19.70 14.93 1.35
C SER A 69 19.30 14.60 -0.10
N LYS A 70 20.05 15.08 -1.10
CA LYS A 70 19.83 14.76 -2.52
C LYS A 70 20.17 13.29 -2.82
N PRO A 71 19.48 12.63 -3.77
CA PRO A 71 19.79 11.27 -4.18
C PRO A 71 21.22 11.10 -4.70
N GLN A 72 21.92 10.09 -4.19
CA GLN A 72 23.26 9.68 -4.61
C GLN A 72 23.18 8.22 -5.08
N HIS A 73 23.28 8.02 -6.39
CA HIS A 73 23.24 6.70 -7.02
C HIS A 73 24.59 5.99 -6.90
N ASN A 74 24.57 4.67 -6.71
CA ASN A 74 25.76 3.83 -6.58
C ASN A 74 26.69 4.27 -5.44
N PHE A 75 26.12 4.80 -4.35
CA PHE A 75 26.88 5.20 -3.18
C PHE A 75 27.70 4.03 -2.62
N ARG A 76 28.94 4.30 -2.24
CA ARG A 76 29.86 3.34 -1.64
C ARG A 76 30.54 3.99 -0.45
N GLU A 77 30.48 3.34 0.70
CA GLU A 77 31.22 3.75 1.87
C GLU A 77 32.72 3.46 1.67
N SER A 78 33.58 4.28 2.27
CA SER A 78 35.02 4.02 2.33
C SER A 78 35.29 2.91 3.35
N ASP A 79 36.24 2.01 3.06
CA ASP A 79 36.64 0.97 4.02
C ASP A 79 37.09 1.55 5.39
N SER A 80 37.59 2.78 5.40
CA SER A 80 38.00 3.52 6.60
C SER A 80 36.83 4.03 7.46
N TYR A 81 35.63 4.15 6.88
CA TYR A 81 34.47 4.84 7.47
C TYR A 81 33.16 4.02 7.39
N GLN A 82 33.18 2.82 6.81
CA GLN A 82 32.03 1.92 6.79
C GLN A 82 31.74 1.38 8.20
N PHE A 83 30.46 1.25 8.54
CA PHE A 83 30.05 0.53 9.73
C PHE A 83 29.95 -0.97 9.47
N ASP A 84 30.04 -1.78 10.54
CA ASP A 84 29.82 -3.23 10.48
C ASP A 84 28.32 -3.55 10.32
N GLN A 85 27.84 -3.45 9.08
CA GLN A 85 26.45 -3.62 8.68
C GLN A 85 26.33 -4.16 7.24
N ARG A 86 25.13 -4.52 6.80
CA ARG A 86 24.87 -4.68 5.36
C ARG A 86 25.02 -3.30 4.70
N THR A 87 25.82 -3.19 3.65
CA THR A 87 25.96 -1.95 2.88
C THR A 87 24.67 -1.60 2.13
N CYS A 88 24.53 -0.34 1.69
CA CYS A 88 23.49 0.06 0.73
C CYS A 88 24.02 -0.13 -0.70
N THR A 89 23.37 -0.96 -1.53
CA THR A 89 23.87 -1.30 -2.88
C THR A 89 23.26 -0.47 -4.03
N GLY A 90 22.38 0.50 -3.72
CA GLY A 90 21.64 1.27 -4.73
C GLY A 90 21.78 2.78 -4.58
N THR A 91 20.66 3.46 -4.31
CA THR A 91 20.60 4.91 -4.14
C THR A 91 20.40 5.24 -2.66
N ILE A 92 21.17 6.16 -2.11
CA ILE A 92 20.84 6.79 -0.83
C ILE A 92 20.28 8.19 -1.06
N HIS A 93 19.36 8.64 -0.22
CA HIS A 93 18.76 9.97 -0.27
C HIS A 93 18.24 10.37 1.12
N SER A 94 17.72 11.59 1.24
CA SER A 94 17.04 12.08 2.45
C SER A 94 17.89 11.93 3.73
N CYS A 95 19.22 12.03 3.58
CA CYS A 95 20.16 12.13 4.70
C CYS A 95 19.82 13.32 5.58
N ASN A 96 19.85 13.11 6.89
CA ASN A 96 19.54 14.09 7.91
C ASN A 96 20.43 13.88 9.14
N ASN A 97 20.64 14.97 9.88
CA ASN A 97 21.37 14.93 11.14
C ASN A 97 20.50 14.29 12.21
N GLU A 98 21.13 13.52 13.08
CA GLU A 98 20.57 12.99 14.31
C GLU A 98 20.89 13.90 15.51
N GLU A 99 20.86 15.22 15.25
CA GLU A 99 21.16 16.29 16.21
C GLU A 99 20.22 16.24 17.43
N ARG A 100 20.76 16.58 18.61
CA ARG A 100 19.97 16.85 19.81
C ARG A 100 19.36 18.26 19.74
N GLU A 101 18.31 18.49 20.53
CA GLU A 101 17.77 19.84 20.79
C GLU A 101 18.82 20.80 21.39
N ASP A 102 19.86 20.28 22.06
CA ASP A 102 20.96 21.04 22.64
C ASP A 102 22.19 21.21 21.71
N ASN A 103 22.11 20.75 20.45
CA ASN A 103 23.20 20.71 19.46
C ASN A 103 24.47 19.93 19.85
N SER A 104 24.49 19.19 20.96
CA SER A 104 25.67 18.41 21.35
C SER A 104 25.82 17.10 20.55
N HIS A 105 27.07 16.73 20.29
CA HIS A 105 27.40 15.58 19.46
C HIS A 105 27.06 14.24 20.15
N VAL A 106 26.72 13.24 19.34
CA VAL A 106 26.48 11.88 19.80
C VAL A 106 27.72 11.04 19.54
N ASP A 107 28.36 10.53 20.59
CA ASP A 107 29.65 9.85 20.48
C ASP A 107 29.55 8.58 19.64
N ASN A 108 28.69 7.64 20.04
CA ASN A 108 28.55 6.32 19.43
C ASN A 108 27.11 5.82 19.48
N TYR A 109 26.69 4.99 18.54
CA TYR A 109 25.42 4.26 18.61
C TYR A 109 25.73 2.78 18.89
N LYS A 110 24.97 2.16 19.81
CA LYS A 110 24.91 0.69 19.90
C LYS A 110 23.71 0.20 19.13
N VAL A 111 23.95 -0.59 18.10
CA VAL A 111 22.93 -1.06 17.16
C VAL A 111 22.84 -2.57 17.24
N ARG A 112 21.61 -3.10 17.29
CA ARG A 112 21.35 -4.53 17.14
C ARG A 112 21.03 -4.79 15.68
N VAL A 113 21.88 -5.57 15.02
CA VAL A 113 21.69 -6.01 13.63
C VAL A 113 21.35 -7.51 13.61
N PRO A 114 20.59 -8.01 12.62
CA PRO A 114 20.35 -9.44 12.49
C PRO A 114 21.66 -10.23 12.39
N GLN A 115 21.71 -11.42 12.98
CA GLN A 115 22.84 -12.35 12.76
C GLN A 115 22.84 -12.91 11.34
N SER A 116 21.66 -13.15 10.77
CA SER A 116 21.50 -13.70 9.42
C SER A 116 21.37 -12.57 8.39
N SER A 117 22.29 -12.53 7.43
CA SER A 117 22.23 -11.63 6.29
C SER A 117 21.00 -11.84 5.39
N LYS A 118 20.27 -12.96 5.55
CA LYS A 118 19.06 -13.30 4.77
C LYS A 118 17.84 -12.46 5.15
N VAL A 119 17.80 -11.89 6.35
CA VAL A 119 16.70 -11.05 6.84
C VAL A 119 16.57 -9.77 6.02
N ASP A 120 15.38 -9.20 5.96
CA ASP A 120 15.15 -7.96 5.22
C ASP A 120 15.68 -6.71 5.95
N ALA A 121 15.32 -6.56 7.22
CA ALA A 121 15.78 -5.47 8.07
C ALA A 121 17.31 -5.43 8.21
N ARG A 122 17.89 -4.24 8.32
CA ARG A 122 19.30 -3.99 8.65
C ARG A 122 19.51 -3.88 10.15
N TYR A 123 18.54 -3.31 10.84
CA TYR A 123 18.57 -3.02 12.27
C TYR A 123 17.30 -3.58 12.91
N TYR A 124 17.40 -4.02 14.17
CA TYR A 124 16.23 -4.21 15.02
C TYR A 124 16.10 -3.10 16.07
N TYR A 125 17.22 -2.45 16.41
CA TYR A 125 17.27 -1.55 17.55
C TYR A 125 18.47 -0.60 17.51
N VAL A 126 18.28 0.65 17.98
CA VAL A 126 19.34 1.67 18.12
C VAL A 126 19.28 2.34 19.50
N PHE A 127 20.40 2.26 20.23
CA PHE A 127 20.70 3.11 21.39
C PHE A 127 21.70 4.21 20.99
N LYS A 128 21.48 5.46 21.41
CA LYS A 128 22.49 6.52 21.34
C LYS A 128 23.27 6.56 22.66
N GLN A 129 24.61 6.60 22.57
CA GLN A 129 25.48 6.85 23.71
C GLN A 129 25.66 8.35 23.91
N PHE A 130 25.57 8.77 25.16
CA PHE A 130 25.94 10.10 25.61
C PHE A 130 27.04 10.01 26.68
N ALA A 131 27.88 11.03 26.73
CA ALA A 131 29.05 11.09 27.58
C ALA A 131 28.73 10.97 29.09
N PRO A 132 29.64 10.37 29.89
CA PRO A 132 30.20 9.05 29.68
C PRO A 132 29.26 7.97 30.26
N LYS A 133 28.86 7.01 29.42
CA LYS A 133 28.14 5.76 29.75
C LYS A 133 26.61 5.80 29.92
N MET A 134 25.91 6.89 29.62
CA MET A 134 24.44 6.82 29.50
C MET A 134 24.05 6.42 28.07
N PHE A 135 23.42 5.25 27.92
CA PHE A 135 22.78 4.84 26.67
C PHE A 135 21.28 5.13 26.79
N GLN A 136 20.74 5.95 25.90
CA GLN A 136 19.29 6.16 25.80
C GLN A 136 18.73 5.30 24.66
N TYR A 137 17.58 4.66 24.89
CA TYR A 137 16.77 4.11 23.82
C TYR A 137 16.37 5.21 22.84
N VAL A 138 16.40 4.90 21.54
CA VAL A 138 15.89 5.82 20.51
C VAL A 138 14.91 5.12 19.58
N TYR A 139 15.30 3.99 18.96
CA TYR A 139 14.53 3.40 17.86
C TYR A 139 14.49 1.86 17.88
N GLY A 140 13.36 1.29 17.43
CA GLY A 140 13.16 -0.15 17.21
C GLY A 140 12.74 -0.97 18.44
N ASN A 141 12.63 -2.29 18.25
CA ASN A 141 12.13 -3.23 19.25
C ASN A 141 13.26 -3.90 20.06
N ILE A 142 13.27 -3.70 21.39
CA ILE A 142 14.32 -4.24 22.28
C ILE A 142 14.21 -5.76 22.50
N ASP A 143 13.06 -6.36 22.22
CA ASP A 143 12.79 -7.78 22.47
C ASP A 143 13.08 -8.66 21.25
N ALA A 144 13.59 -8.06 20.16
CA ALA A 144 14.06 -8.79 18.98
C ALA A 144 15.13 -9.84 19.34
N SER A 145 15.00 -11.04 18.76
CA SER A 145 15.92 -12.17 18.95
C SER A 145 16.90 -12.33 17.78
N ASN A 146 17.86 -13.25 17.90
CA ASN A 146 18.82 -13.60 16.82
C ASN A 146 19.59 -12.39 16.25
N TYR A 147 20.07 -11.52 17.14
CA TYR A 147 20.85 -10.33 16.80
C TYR A 147 22.31 -10.44 17.25
N ARG A 148 23.15 -9.59 16.67
CA ARG A 148 24.48 -9.24 17.20
C ARG A 148 24.51 -7.73 17.46
N THR A 149 25.29 -7.31 18.45
CA THR A 149 25.46 -5.89 18.76
C THR A 149 26.70 -5.37 18.05
N VAL A 150 26.56 -4.27 17.33
CA VAL A 150 27.65 -3.52 16.70
C VAL A 150 27.66 -2.10 17.26
N THR A 151 28.82 -1.44 17.19
CA THR A 151 28.96 -0.04 17.63
C THR A 151 29.30 0.82 16.41
N PHE A 152 28.45 1.80 16.12
CA PHE A 152 28.72 2.82 15.11
C PHE A 152 29.35 4.00 15.85
N ASN A 153 30.66 4.19 15.71
CA ASN A 153 31.37 5.30 16.37
C ASN A 153 31.35 6.52 15.45
N SER A 154 31.13 7.72 15.98
CA SER A 154 31.41 8.95 15.23
C SER A 154 32.92 9.04 14.92
N TRP A 155 33.28 9.73 13.84
CA TRP A 155 34.69 9.93 13.48
C TRP A 155 35.19 11.29 13.96
N VAL A 156 36.34 11.32 14.62
CA VAL A 156 36.97 12.54 15.14
C VAL A 156 38.42 12.61 14.68
N ARG A 157 38.83 13.75 14.12
CA ARG A 157 40.21 14.02 13.73
C ARG A 157 40.61 15.46 14.07
N GLY A 158 41.44 15.60 15.11
CA GLY A 158 41.83 16.93 15.60
C GLY A 158 40.61 17.69 16.12
N PHE A 159 40.30 18.82 15.50
CA PHE A 159 39.13 19.65 15.82
C PHE A 159 37.91 19.41 14.92
N VAL A 160 37.97 18.44 13.99
CA VAL A 160 36.85 18.06 13.11
C VAL A 160 36.17 16.81 13.65
N MET A 161 34.85 16.83 13.74
CA MET A 161 34.01 15.70 14.14
C MET A 161 32.92 15.48 13.09
N CYS A 162 32.88 14.26 12.54
CA CYS A 162 31.86 13.82 11.59
C CYS A 162 30.63 13.29 12.33
N ALA A 163 29.45 13.70 11.89
CA ALA A 163 28.21 13.13 12.42
C ALA A 163 27.94 11.71 11.88
N ILE A 164 27.17 10.94 12.64
CA ILE A 164 26.48 9.75 12.12
C ILE A 164 25.20 10.25 11.44
N CYS A 165 25.10 10.04 10.14
CA CYS A 165 23.99 10.45 9.29
C CYS A 165 22.92 9.37 9.21
N ARG A 166 21.65 9.75 9.38
CA ARG A 166 20.51 8.89 9.05
C ARG A 166 20.01 9.24 7.65
N CYS A 167 20.20 8.33 6.70
CA CYS A 167 19.73 8.40 5.32
C CYS A 167 18.62 7.37 5.07
N ILE A 168 18.02 7.43 3.89
CA ILE A 168 17.13 6.42 3.33
C ILE A 168 17.86 5.73 2.17
N CYS A 169 17.75 4.40 2.10
CA CYS A 169 18.42 3.55 1.14
C CYS A 169 17.40 2.79 0.27
N ASP A 170 17.59 2.88 -1.03
CA ASP A 170 16.78 2.25 -2.07
C ASP A 170 17.64 1.27 -2.90
N GLU A 171 17.43 -0.04 -2.76
CA GLU A 171 18.23 -1.11 -3.39
C GLU A 171 17.44 -1.87 -4.49
N PRO A 172 17.19 -1.28 -5.67
CA PRO A 172 16.41 -1.93 -6.73
C PRO A 172 17.06 -3.21 -7.29
N ASN A 173 18.37 -3.38 -7.13
CA ASN A 173 19.17 -4.45 -7.72
C ASN A 173 19.53 -5.61 -6.76
N ASP A 174 19.02 -5.66 -5.52
CA ASP A 174 19.20 -6.83 -4.63
C ASP A 174 18.21 -7.93 -5.04
N ASP A 175 18.67 -9.18 -5.21
CA ASP A 175 17.83 -10.31 -5.67
C ASP A 175 16.61 -10.63 -4.78
N ARG A 176 16.58 -10.12 -3.54
CA ARG A 176 15.47 -10.28 -2.57
C ARG A 176 14.55 -9.07 -2.52
N SER A 177 14.74 -8.11 -3.43
CA SER A 177 13.90 -6.96 -3.65
C SER A 177 12.54 -7.40 -4.21
N VAL A 178 11.48 -7.17 -3.43
CA VAL A 178 10.08 -7.39 -3.80
C VAL A 178 9.45 -6.01 -3.87
N ARG A 179 9.24 -5.51 -5.09
CA ARG A 179 8.71 -4.14 -5.30
C ARG A 179 8.01 -3.92 -6.64
N SER A 180 7.85 -5.00 -7.38
CA SER A 180 7.37 -5.00 -8.76
C SER A 180 5.88 -5.33 -8.75
N PHE A 181 5.09 -4.63 -9.55
CA PHE A 181 3.66 -4.91 -9.75
C PHE A 181 3.43 -5.26 -11.22
N SER A 182 2.79 -6.40 -11.49
CA SER A 182 2.53 -6.83 -12.87
C SER A 182 1.52 -5.92 -13.55
N LEU A 183 1.88 -5.41 -14.74
CA LEU A 183 1.02 -4.56 -15.57
C LEU A 183 0.20 -5.36 -16.59
N ASN A 184 0.22 -6.69 -16.50
CA ASN A 184 -0.62 -7.56 -17.33
C ASN A 184 -2.10 -7.36 -17.01
N SER A 185 -2.95 -7.42 -18.04
CA SER A 185 -4.40 -7.40 -17.89
C SER A 185 -4.96 -8.81 -17.71
N LEU A 186 -5.68 -9.02 -16.62
CA LEU A 186 -6.50 -10.21 -16.41
C LEU A 186 -7.94 -9.94 -16.82
N GLU A 187 -8.48 -10.79 -17.69
CA GLU A 187 -9.87 -10.73 -18.14
C GLU A 187 -10.59 -12.07 -17.89
N SER A 188 -11.87 -12.01 -17.55
CA SER A 188 -12.76 -13.17 -17.49
C SER A 188 -13.05 -13.72 -18.88
N ASP A 189 -13.50 -14.98 -18.97
CA ASP A 189 -13.83 -15.64 -20.24
C ASP A 189 -15.18 -15.12 -20.76
N THR A 190 -15.20 -13.88 -21.25
CA THR A 190 -16.41 -13.16 -21.69
C THR A 190 -17.15 -13.89 -22.83
N LEU A 191 -16.44 -14.63 -23.68
CA LEU A 191 -17.02 -15.52 -24.70
C LEU A 191 -17.89 -16.65 -24.11
N GLN A 192 -17.64 -17.03 -22.85
CA GLN A 192 -18.43 -18.01 -22.08
C GLN A 192 -19.44 -17.32 -21.14
N ASN A 193 -19.74 -16.03 -21.38
CA ASN A 193 -20.60 -15.19 -20.54
C ASN A 193 -20.14 -15.11 -19.06
N LYS A 194 -18.83 -15.20 -18.81
CA LYS A 194 -18.25 -15.06 -17.47
C LYS A 194 -17.85 -13.62 -17.16
N VAL A 195 -18.07 -13.23 -15.91
CA VAL A 195 -17.67 -11.94 -15.31
C VAL A 195 -16.68 -12.17 -14.18
N ILE A 196 -15.98 -11.12 -13.78
CA ILE A 196 -15.22 -11.14 -12.53
C ILE A 196 -16.20 -11.05 -11.37
N THR A 197 -16.01 -11.92 -10.39
CA THR A 197 -16.79 -11.98 -9.15
C THR A 197 -15.91 -11.83 -7.90
N GLY A 198 -14.59 -11.83 -8.06
CA GLY A 198 -13.66 -11.56 -6.96
C GLY A 198 -12.25 -11.27 -7.43
N VAL A 199 -11.45 -10.72 -6.51
CA VAL A 199 -10.09 -10.22 -6.75
C VAL A 199 -9.21 -10.61 -5.57
N GLN A 200 -7.94 -10.90 -5.85
CA GLN A 200 -6.89 -11.15 -4.88
C GLN A 200 -5.59 -10.52 -5.42
N ILE A 201 -4.75 -9.96 -4.54
CA ILE A 201 -3.34 -9.70 -4.88
C ILE A 201 -2.53 -10.88 -4.34
N VAL A 202 -1.60 -11.39 -5.16
CA VAL A 202 -0.69 -12.50 -4.78
C VAL A 202 0.74 -12.10 -5.10
N GLN A 203 1.70 -12.59 -4.32
CA GLN A 203 3.13 -12.43 -4.62
C GLN A 203 3.62 -13.69 -5.36
N GLN A 204 4.17 -13.52 -6.56
CA GLN A 204 4.74 -14.58 -7.38
C GLN A 204 6.06 -14.10 -7.99
N ASN A 205 7.13 -14.88 -7.84
CA ASN A 205 8.47 -14.54 -8.36
C ASN A 205 8.92 -13.10 -8.02
N ASN A 206 8.71 -12.66 -6.77
CA ASN A 206 8.96 -11.30 -6.26
C ASN A 206 8.13 -10.17 -6.92
N VAL A 207 7.11 -10.51 -7.70
CA VAL A 207 6.14 -9.57 -8.31
C VAL A 207 4.78 -9.69 -7.63
N PHE A 208 4.16 -8.56 -7.30
CA PHE A 208 2.75 -8.49 -6.92
C PHE A 208 1.87 -8.57 -8.17
N CYS A 209 1.06 -9.62 -8.24
CA CYS A 209 0.18 -9.93 -9.35
C CYS A 209 -1.28 -9.86 -8.90
N LEU A 210 -2.15 -9.40 -9.80
CA LEU A 210 -3.58 -9.60 -9.62
C LEU A 210 -3.94 -11.06 -9.90
N LYS A 211 -5.04 -11.50 -9.30
CA LYS A 211 -5.66 -12.80 -9.52
C LYS A 211 -7.17 -12.61 -9.41
N ILE A 212 -7.93 -13.17 -10.34
CA ILE A 212 -9.38 -12.93 -10.47
C ILE A 212 -10.17 -14.20 -10.26
N HIS A 213 -11.27 -14.12 -9.53
CA HIS A 213 -12.29 -15.14 -9.51
C HIS A 213 -13.35 -14.80 -10.55
N GLN A 214 -13.72 -15.76 -11.38
CA GLN A 214 -14.71 -15.58 -12.45
C GLN A 214 -15.83 -16.63 -12.37
N SER A 215 -17.05 -16.22 -12.73
CA SER A 215 -18.24 -17.06 -12.72
C SER A 215 -19.21 -16.60 -13.83
N CYS A 216 -20.13 -17.48 -14.24
CA CYS A 216 -21.13 -17.17 -15.26
C CYS A 216 -22.13 -16.11 -14.77
N LEU A 217 -22.43 -15.14 -15.64
CA LEU A 217 -23.47 -14.13 -15.43
C LEU A 217 -24.84 -14.67 -15.88
N TYR A 218 -25.88 -14.32 -15.12
CA TYR A 218 -27.28 -14.61 -15.40
C TYR A 218 -28.14 -13.34 -15.34
N ALA A 219 -29.42 -13.47 -15.67
CA ALA A 219 -30.41 -12.41 -15.58
C ALA A 219 -30.40 -11.69 -14.21
N ASN A 220 -30.68 -10.39 -14.25
CA ASN A 220 -30.68 -9.48 -13.11
C ASN A 220 -29.33 -9.40 -12.38
N GLY A 221 -28.22 -9.59 -13.09
CA GLY A 221 -26.87 -9.47 -12.53
C GLY A 221 -26.47 -10.60 -11.59
N LYS A 222 -27.24 -11.69 -11.51
CA LYS A 222 -26.93 -12.84 -10.65
C LYS A 222 -25.74 -13.63 -11.18
N ILE A 223 -24.96 -14.23 -10.28
CA ILE A 223 -23.79 -15.06 -10.63
C ILE A 223 -23.97 -16.50 -10.16
N ASN A 224 -23.25 -17.45 -10.79
CA ASN A 224 -23.23 -18.83 -10.31
C ASN A 224 -22.43 -18.92 -9.00
N LYS A 225 -23.12 -19.09 -7.87
CA LYS A 225 -22.53 -19.21 -6.52
C LYS A 225 -21.53 -20.36 -6.39
N ASN A 226 -21.79 -21.47 -7.08
CA ASN A 226 -21.04 -22.72 -6.93
C ASN A 226 -20.13 -23.04 -8.13
N GLY A 227 -20.31 -22.34 -9.24
CA GLY A 227 -19.61 -22.57 -10.52
C GLY A 227 -18.66 -21.43 -10.86
N GLY A 228 -17.55 -21.33 -10.12
CA GLY A 228 -16.51 -20.33 -10.32
C GLY A 228 -15.12 -20.93 -10.46
N SER A 229 -14.16 -20.12 -10.93
CA SER A 229 -12.76 -20.51 -11.07
C SER A 229 -11.83 -19.30 -10.87
N TRP A 230 -10.67 -19.53 -10.29
CA TRP A 230 -9.61 -18.51 -10.21
C TRP A 230 -8.73 -18.54 -11.47
N LYS A 231 -8.51 -17.38 -12.08
CA LYS A 231 -7.45 -17.16 -13.08
C LYS A 231 -6.35 -16.30 -12.44
N SER A 232 -5.11 -16.76 -12.54
CA SER A 232 -3.92 -16.03 -12.14
C SER A 232 -3.26 -15.37 -13.35
N ASP A 233 -2.55 -14.27 -13.09
CA ASP A 233 -1.54 -13.77 -14.01
C ASP A 233 -0.30 -14.69 -14.01
N ASN A 234 0.48 -14.64 -15.08
CA ASN A 234 1.83 -15.19 -15.15
C ASN A 234 2.78 -13.99 -15.35
N PRO A 235 3.44 -13.49 -14.28
CA PRO A 235 4.28 -12.30 -14.39
C PRO A 235 5.38 -12.50 -15.43
N ASN A 236 5.50 -11.52 -16.31
CA ASN A 236 6.56 -11.40 -17.30
C ASN A 236 7.32 -10.08 -17.04
N ASN A 237 8.16 -9.63 -17.96
CA ASN A 237 8.98 -8.41 -17.77
C ASN A 237 8.18 -7.09 -17.76
N ASN A 238 6.86 -7.11 -18.04
CA ASN A 238 5.97 -5.95 -18.03
C ASN A 238 5.54 -5.59 -16.60
N THR A 239 6.43 -4.95 -15.84
CA THR A 239 6.23 -4.60 -14.43
C THR A 239 6.40 -3.11 -14.15
N PHE A 240 5.59 -2.57 -13.24
CA PHE A 240 5.85 -1.31 -12.57
C PHE A 240 6.77 -1.60 -11.39
N ASN A 241 7.96 -0.99 -11.38
CA ASN A 241 8.91 -1.12 -10.28
C ASN A 241 8.90 0.15 -9.43
N LEU A 242 8.78 -0.01 -8.10
CA LEU A 242 8.96 1.11 -7.18
C LEU A 242 10.42 1.60 -7.18
N ALA A 243 10.62 2.90 -7.09
CA ALA A 243 11.93 3.55 -6.97
C ALA A 243 11.80 4.84 -6.13
N PHE A 244 12.91 5.37 -5.62
CA PHE A 244 12.95 6.57 -4.76
C PHE A 244 12.20 7.81 -5.31
N ASN A 245 11.90 7.86 -6.61
CA ASN A 245 11.14 8.92 -7.28
C ASN A 245 9.82 8.43 -7.90
N LYS A 246 9.48 7.14 -7.73
CA LYS A 246 8.36 6.45 -8.37
C LYS A 246 7.72 5.47 -7.40
N HIS A 247 7.06 6.02 -6.38
CA HIS A 247 6.70 5.27 -5.17
C HIS A 247 5.28 5.55 -4.67
N ASN A 248 4.37 5.92 -5.56
CA ASN A 248 3.01 6.24 -5.18
C ASN A 248 2.00 5.28 -5.84
N ILE A 249 0.85 5.13 -5.20
CA ILE A 249 -0.28 4.35 -5.67
C ILE A 249 -1.60 5.10 -5.44
N HIS A 250 -2.46 5.11 -6.46
CA HIS A 250 -3.78 5.71 -6.39
C HIS A 250 -4.74 4.81 -5.59
N MET A 251 -5.39 5.38 -4.58
CA MET A 251 -6.52 4.81 -3.85
C MET A 251 -7.84 5.33 -4.44
N GLY A 252 -8.84 4.45 -4.51
CA GLY A 252 -10.15 4.74 -5.08
C GLY A 252 -10.83 3.48 -5.61
N SER A 253 -12.15 3.53 -5.71
CA SER A 253 -12.98 2.53 -6.40
C SER A 253 -13.30 3.01 -7.81
N SER A 254 -13.02 2.19 -8.83
CA SER A 254 -13.56 2.38 -10.17
C SER A 254 -14.94 1.76 -10.21
N ILE A 255 -15.97 2.60 -10.32
CA ILE A 255 -17.38 2.20 -10.38
C ILE A 255 -18.02 2.71 -11.67
N LEU A 256 -18.90 1.93 -12.27
CA LEU A 256 -19.75 2.35 -13.38
C LEU A 256 -21.18 1.84 -13.18
N SER A 257 -21.97 2.68 -12.53
CA SER A 257 -23.42 2.54 -12.44
C SER A 257 -24.07 3.79 -13.02
N THR A 258 -25.13 3.62 -13.80
CA THR A 258 -26.01 4.72 -14.21
C THR A 258 -27.32 4.60 -13.44
N ALA A 259 -27.67 5.62 -12.66
CA ALA A 259 -28.88 5.62 -11.83
C ALA A 259 -30.17 5.87 -12.65
N ASP A 260 -30.53 4.95 -13.54
CA ASP A 260 -31.80 4.95 -14.28
C ASP A 260 -32.61 3.68 -14.00
N PRO A 261 -33.74 3.76 -13.27
CA PRO A 261 -34.58 2.59 -12.97
C PRO A 261 -35.35 2.03 -14.19
N LYS A 262 -35.29 2.68 -15.35
CA LYS A 262 -35.88 2.16 -16.61
C LYS A 262 -34.85 1.46 -17.51
N LYS A 263 -33.59 1.39 -17.09
CA LYS A 263 -32.50 0.90 -17.94
C LYS A 263 -32.60 -0.62 -18.14
N THR A 264 -32.36 -1.08 -19.37
CA THR A 264 -32.35 -2.52 -19.69
C THR A 264 -30.95 -3.12 -19.72
N ARG A 265 -29.90 -2.30 -19.57
CA ARG A 265 -28.49 -2.69 -19.70
C ARG A 265 -27.64 -2.11 -18.58
N GLU A 266 -26.57 -2.76 -18.14
CA GLU A 266 -25.66 -2.22 -17.12
C GLU A 266 -24.21 -2.68 -17.37
N TYR A 267 -23.20 -2.17 -16.65
CA TYR A 267 -21.78 -2.47 -16.89
C TYR A 267 -21.18 -3.36 -15.79
N VAL A 268 -20.91 -4.63 -16.11
CA VAL A 268 -20.22 -5.55 -15.20
C VAL A 268 -18.71 -5.51 -15.37
N VAL A 269 -17.99 -5.77 -14.29
CA VAL A 269 -16.53 -5.93 -14.32
C VAL A 269 -16.15 -7.26 -15.00
N THR A 270 -15.31 -7.16 -16.02
CA THR A 270 -14.80 -8.30 -16.81
C THR A 270 -13.28 -8.34 -16.92
N GLY A 271 -12.58 -7.30 -16.45
CA GLY A 271 -11.12 -7.29 -16.41
C GLY A 271 -10.56 -6.36 -15.35
N VAL A 272 -9.33 -6.61 -14.93
CA VAL A 272 -8.53 -5.76 -14.04
C VAL A 272 -7.06 -5.75 -14.48
N LYS A 273 -6.34 -4.68 -14.18
CA LYS A 273 -4.88 -4.58 -14.34
C LYS A 273 -4.31 -3.55 -13.40
N PHE A 274 -3.04 -3.65 -13.04
CA PHE A 274 -2.29 -2.46 -12.64
C PHE A 274 -1.89 -1.66 -13.89
N ALA A 275 -1.69 -0.36 -13.73
CA ALA A 275 -1.24 0.56 -14.77
C ALA A 275 -0.29 1.62 -14.20
N ASP A 276 0.60 2.13 -15.06
CA ASP A 276 1.38 3.33 -14.79
C ASP A 276 0.60 4.56 -15.29
N ILE A 277 0.21 5.45 -14.38
CA ILE A 277 -0.55 6.67 -14.66
C ILE A 277 0.25 7.86 -14.10
N GLU A 278 0.82 8.66 -15.00
CA GLU A 278 1.68 9.81 -14.67
C GLU A 278 2.84 9.46 -13.70
N GLY A 279 3.39 8.23 -13.76
CA GLY A 279 4.46 7.76 -12.88
C GLY A 279 3.97 7.11 -11.58
N ASN A 280 2.66 7.03 -11.36
CA ASN A 280 2.05 6.45 -10.16
C ASN A 280 1.33 5.13 -10.52
N LEU A 281 1.32 4.18 -9.59
CA LEU A 281 0.61 2.92 -9.78
C LEU A 281 -0.90 3.14 -9.63
N ALA A 282 -1.70 2.63 -10.57
CA ALA A 282 -3.15 2.69 -10.53
C ALA A 282 -3.78 1.33 -10.82
N LEU A 283 -5.01 1.12 -10.36
CA LEU A 283 -5.86 0.02 -10.77
C LEU A 283 -6.70 0.45 -11.99
N GLY A 284 -6.55 -0.27 -13.10
CA GLY A 284 -7.50 -0.24 -14.21
C GLY A 284 -8.54 -1.34 -14.05
N VAL A 285 -9.81 -1.00 -14.29
CA VAL A 285 -10.94 -1.93 -14.28
C VAL A 285 -11.64 -1.88 -15.64
N LYS A 286 -11.83 -3.04 -16.25
CA LYS A 286 -12.53 -3.20 -17.53
C LYS A 286 -13.99 -3.54 -17.25
N PHE A 287 -14.84 -2.78 -17.88
CA PHE A 287 -16.29 -2.91 -17.82
C PHE A 287 -16.81 -3.36 -19.17
N THR A 288 -17.78 -4.28 -19.14
CA THR A 288 -18.50 -4.76 -20.32
C THR A 288 -19.99 -4.54 -20.10
N LEU A 289 -20.67 -3.94 -21.09
CA LEU A 289 -22.11 -3.75 -21.02
C LEU A 289 -22.81 -5.12 -21.09
N PHE A 290 -23.89 -5.32 -20.34
CA PHE A 290 -24.71 -6.53 -20.39
C PHE A 290 -26.20 -6.18 -20.42
N GLU A 291 -27.03 -7.05 -20.99
CA GLU A 291 -28.49 -6.90 -20.99
C GLU A 291 -29.08 -7.51 -19.71
N ILE A 292 -29.70 -6.69 -18.86
CA ILE A 292 -30.13 -7.05 -17.49
C ILE A 292 -31.11 -8.22 -17.50
N SER A 293 -32.09 -8.20 -18.40
CA SER A 293 -33.15 -9.22 -18.50
C SER A 293 -32.64 -10.61 -18.83
N THR A 294 -31.47 -10.74 -19.47
CA THR A 294 -30.90 -12.03 -19.92
C THR A 294 -29.59 -12.40 -19.24
N GLY A 295 -28.86 -11.41 -18.70
CA GLY A 295 -27.49 -11.59 -18.22
C GLY A 295 -26.45 -11.70 -19.34
N LYS A 296 -26.81 -11.41 -20.60
CA LYS A 296 -25.92 -11.58 -21.74
C LYS A 296 -24.95 -10.40 -21.87
N LEU A 297 -23.64 -10.67 -21.91
CA LEU A 297 -22.60 -9.69 -22.23
C LEU A 297 -22.75 -9.18 -23.68
N LEU A 298 -22.51 -7.89 -23.86
CA LEU A 298 -22.56 -7.17 -25.14
C LEU A 298 -21.14 -6.73 -25.56
N PRO A 299 -20.91 -6.39 -26.84
CA PRO A 299 -19.57 -6.04 -27.33
C PRO A 299 -18.99 -4.72 -26.78
N GLU A 300 -19.81 -3.88 -26.16
CA GLU A 300 -19.39 -2.57 -25.67
C GLU A 300 -18.56 -2.69 -24.39
N GLN A 301 -17.32 -2.18 -24.44
CA GLN A 301 -16.33 -2.32 -23.38
C GLN A 301 -15.58 -1.01 -23.15
N LYS A 302 -15.18 -0.74 -21.89
CA LYS A 302 -14.31 0.39 -21.55
C LYS A 302 -13.43 0.09 -20.34
N TRP A 303 -12.23 0.64 -20.35
CA TRP A 303 -11.35 0.69 -19.17
C TRP A 303 -11.60 1.99 -18.41
N VAL A 304 -11.73 1.90 -17.09
CA VAL A 304 -11.75 3.04 -16.17
C VAL A 304 -10.67 2.80 -15.13
N PHE A 305 -9.89 3.83 -14.83
CA PHE A 305 -8.83 3.78 -13.81
C PHE A 305 -9.34 4.35 -12.49
N ASN A 306 -8.75 3.93 -11.38
CA ASN A 306 -9.11 4.49 -10.09
C ASN A 306 -8.44 5.86 -9.92
N SER A 307 -9.26 6.87 -9.59
CA SER A 307 -8.83 8.17 -9.03
C SER A 307 -7.60 8.84 -9.64
N PHE A 308 -7.77 9.78 -10.56
CA PHE A 308 -6.69 10.72 -10.97
C PHE A 308 -6.37 11.79 -9.91
N SER A 309 -6.68 11.54 -8.63
CA SER A 309 -6.42 12.49 -7.56
C SER A 309 -4.92 12.70 -7.37
N LYS A 310 -4.49 13.98 -7.39
CA LYS A 310 -3.12 14.40 -7.07
C LYS A 310 -2.97 14.79 -5.59
N ASN A 311 -4.01 14.57 -4.77
CA ASN A 311 -3.97 14.81 -3.33
C ASN A 311 -3.22 13.66 -2.64
N LEU A 312 -1.99 13.93 -2.21
CA LEU A 312 -1.21 13.03 -1.38
C LEU A 312 -1.83 12.95 0.02
N LEU A 313 -2.36 11.77 0.36
CA LEU A 313 -2.92 11.51 1.67
C LEU A 313 -1.78 11.39 2.68
N ASN A 314 -1.64 12.40 3.54
CA ASN A 314 -0.68 12.40 4.66
C ASN A 314 -1.16 11.50 5.82
N TYR A 315 -1.64 10.30 5.50
CA TYR A 315 -2.18 9.35 6.47
C TYR A 315 -1.04 8.63 7.18
N HIS A 316 -0.76 9.04 8.42
CA HIS A 316 0.31 8.49 9.26
C HIS A 316 1.62 8.26 8.49
N LYS A 317 2.18 9.36 7.97
CA LYS A 317 3.51 9.38 7.38
C LYS A 317 4.51 8.73 8.34
N HIS A 318 5.27 7.76 7.86
CA HIS A 318 6.08 6.86 8.68
C HIS A 318 5.27 6.14 9.77
N GLY A 319 4.18 5.49 9.39
CA GLY A 319 3.33 4.71 10.29
C GLY A 319 4.00 3.43 10.79
N HIS A 320 3.49 2.90 11.91
CA HIS A 320 3.86 1.59 12.42
C HIS A 320 3.41 0.49 11.45
N ARG A 321 4.09 -0.66 11.44
CA ARG A 321 3.75 -1.82 10.64
C ARG A 321 2.31 -2.26 10.98
N PRO A 322 1.44 -2.43 9.97
CA PRO A 322 0.01 -2.60 10.21
C PRO A 322 -0.35 -3.93 10.89
N ILE A 323 0.57 -4.90 10.89
CA ILE A 323 0.46 -6.22 11.51
C ILE A 323 0.51 -6.21 13.05
N GLU A 324 0.85 -5.07 13.67
CA GLU A 324 0.76 -4.89 15.13
C GLU A 324 -0.69 -4.69 15.61
N TYR A 325 -1.64 -4.67 14.68
CA TYR A 325 -3.04 -4.35 14.90
C TYR A 325 -3.96 -5.35 14.19
N THR A 326 -5.22 -5.41 14.60
CA THR A 326 -6.25 -6.30 14.04
C THR A 326 -7.59 -5.57 13.79
N ASP A 327 -7.52 -4.24 13.73
CA ASP A 327 -8.64 -3.30 13.59
C ASP A 327 -8.38 -2.26 12.48
N ASN A 328 -7.54 -2.57 11.49
CA ASN A 328 -7.30 -1.69 10.34
C ASN A 328 -8.53 -1.67 9.41
N ILE A 329 -9.14 -0.51 9.20
CA ILE A 329 -10.36 -0.36 8.38
C ILE A 329 -10.25 0.84 7.42
N PRO A 330 -10.95 0.83 6.27
CA PRO A 330 -10.96 1.97 5.36
C PRO A 330 -11.89 3.08 5.88
N THR A 331 -11.37 4.29 6.10
CA THR A 331 -12.15 5.48 6.49
C THR A 331 -12.43 6.36 5.27
N ALA A 332 -13.36 7.31 5.36
CA ALA A 332 -13.66 8.23 4.25
C ALA A 332 -12.41 8.94 3.69
N GLN A 333 -11.40 9.19 4.53
CA GLN A 333 -10.13 9.81 4.16
C GLN A 333 -9.15 8.85 3.47
N THR A 334 -9.22 7.54 3.71
CA THR A 334 -8.29 6.54 3.17
C THR A 334 -8.81 5.81 1.92
N LYS A 335 -10.08 6.07 1.56
CA LYS A 335 -10.73 5.49 0.36
C LYS A 335 -10.36 6.17 -0.95
N LEU A 336 -9.88 7.42 -0.95
CA LEU A 336 -9.64 8.19 -2.18
C LEU A 336 -8.44 9.14 -2.04
N GLY A 337 -7.45 8.99 -2.92
CA GLY A 337 -6.30 9.89 -2.98
C GLY A 337 -5.06 9.19 -3.54
N LEU A 338 -3.89 9.77 -3.28
CA LEU A 338 -2.60 9.19 -3.60
C LEU A 338 -1.89 8.77 -2.30
N ILE A 339 -1.37 7.55 -2.24
CA ILE A 339 -0.58 7.03 -1.11
C ILE A 339 0.85 6.80 -1.57
N GLN A 340 1.80 7.10 -0.70
CA GLN A 340 3.23 6.92 -0.93
C GLN A 340 3.76 5.72 -0.13
N PHE A 341 4.62 4.91 -0.75
CA PHE A 341 5.41 3.89 -0.07
C PHE A 341 6.64 4.54 0.57
N GLU A 342 6.77 4.42 1.89
CA GLU A 342 7.88 4.98 2.68
C GLU A 342 8.33 4.00 3.76
N HIS A 343 9.43 4.30 4.46
CA HIS A 343 9.76 3.56 5.67
C HIS A 343 8.68 3.72 6.75
N SER A 344 8.53 2.65 7.52
CA SER A 344 7.80 2.58 8.79
C SER A 344 8.37 3.52 9.87
N HIS A 345 7.65 3.64 10.98
CA HIS A 345 8.05 4.50 12.08
C HIS A 345 9.36 4.05 12.74
N LEU A 346 10.26 5.01 13.04
CA LEU A 346 11.56 4.67 13.64
C LEU A 346 11.43 3.96 15.00
N HIS A 347 10.42 4.31 15.81
CA HIS A 347 10.21 3.71 17.13
C HIS A 347 9.61 2.30 17.07
N ASP A 348 9.07 1.88 15.93
CA ASP A 348 8.56 0.53 15.72
C ASP A 348 9.71 -0.43 15.40
N ASP A 349 10.38 -0.22 14.26
CA ASP A 349 11.36 -1.18 13.73
C ASP A 349 12.64 -0.52 13.19
N VAL A 350 12.93 0.74 13.57
CA VAL A 350 14.00 1.58 13.00
C VAL A 350 13.75 1.93 11.51
N GLY A 351 12.49 1.95 11.06
CA GLY A 351 12.12 2.28 9.69
C GLY A 351 12.67 1.29 8.67
N GLN A 352 12.48 -0.01 8.93
CA GLN A 352 13.08 -1.09 8.15
C GLN A 352 12.08 -1.77 7.21
N SER A 353 10.81 -1.87 7.59
CA SER A 353 9.73 -2.26 6.67
C SER A 353 9.27 -1.06 5.82
N THR A 354 8.89 -1.30 4.57
CA THR A 354 8.14 -0.33 3.76
C THR A 354 6.65 -0.41 4.10
N VAL A 355 6.00 0.71 4.42
CA VAL A 355 4.55 0.83 4.57
C VAL A 355 3.95 1.69 3.46
N PRO A 356 2.68 1.48 3.05
CA PRO A 356 1.74 0.43 3.50
C PRO A 356 2.15 -0.99 3.05
N PHE A 357 1.61 -2.00 3.73
CA PHE A 357 1.72 -3.40 3.30
C PHE A 357 0.65 -3.71 2.24
N VAL A 358 0.77 -4.85 1.56
CA VAL A 358 -0.21 -5.31 0.56
C VAL A 358 -1.09 -6.39 1.19
N ASP A 359 -2.42 -6.23 1.16
CA ASP A 359 -3.36 -7.27 1.61
C ASP A 359 -3.42 -8.38 0.55
N LEU A 360 -3.14 -9.62 0.96
CA LEU A 360 -3.15 -10.79 0.07
C LEU A 360 -4.43 -11.64 0.22
N GLN A 361 -5.34 -11.25 1.11
CA GLN A 361 -6.58 -11.99 1.32
C GLN A 361 -7.49 -11.91 0.07
N PRO A 362 -8.07 -13.02 -0.39
CA PRO A 362 -9.03 -13.00 -1.49
C PRO A 362 -10.33 -12.34 -1.05
N ILE A 363 -10.98 -11.60 -1.96
CA ILE A 363 -12.33 -11.08 -1.74
C ILE A 363 -13.23 -11.43 -2.93
N ASN A 364 -14.43 -11.93 -2.64
CA ASN A 364 -15.42 -12.38 -3.63
C ASN A 364 -16.82 -11.86 -3.27
N SER A 365 -17.63 -11.56 -4.30
CA SER A 365 -19.09 -11.52 -4.19
C SER A 365 -19.67 -12.92 -4.33
N ASN A 366 -20.71 -13.21 -3.55
CA ASN A 366 -21.37 -14.52 -3.50
C ASN A 366 -22.74 -14.55 -4.21
N GLU A 367 -23.28 -13.41 -4.65
CA GLU A 367 -24.68 -13.33 -5.13
C GLU A 367 -24.86 -12.54 -6.42
N THR A 368 -24.24 -11.36 -6.51
CA THR A 368 -24.39 -10.42 -7.63
C THR A 368 -23.05 -10.09 -8.28
N ALA A 369 -23.10 -9.78 -9.57
CA ALA A 369 -21.95 -9.35 -10.35
C ALA A 369 -21.41 -8.00 -9.85
N LEU A 370 -20.13 -7.75 -10.12
CA LEU A 370 -19.46 -6.55 -9.67
C LEU A 370 -19.80 -5.36 -10.57
N SER A 371 -20.18 -4.25 -9.93
CA SER A 371 -20.39 -2.91 -10.49
C SER A 371 -19.14 -2.02 -10.37
N GLY A 372 -18.11 -2.52 -9.68
CA GLY A 372 -16.80 -1.87 -9.56
C GLY A 372 -15.78 -2.69 -8.77
N VAL A 373 -14.52 -2.27 -8.86
CA VAL A 373 -13.38 -2.75 -8.06
C VAL A 373 -12.53 -1.55 -7.67
N GLY A 374 -11.96 -1.57 -6.47
CA GLY A 374 -11.10 -0.51 -5.95
C GLY A 374 -9.86 -1.02 -5.22
N LEU A 375 -9.03 -0.05 -4.85
CA LEU A 375 -7.97 -0.20 -3.86
C LEU A 375 -8.19 0.84 -2.78
N HIS A 376 -8.32 0.40 -1.53
CA HIS A 376 -8.40 1.29 -0.36
C HIS A 376 -7.23 1.05 0.56
N LEU A 377 -6.81 2.09 1.29
CA LEU A 377 -5.93 1.92 2.43
C LEU A 377 -6.77 1.56 3.66
N ARG A 378 -6.69 0.31 4.13
CA ARG A 378 -7.22 -0.10 5.44
C ARG A 378 -6.20 0.29 6.50
N GLY A 379 -6.58 1.09 7.49
CA GLY A 379 -5.65 1.58 8.50
C GLY A 379 -6.34 1.95 9.81
N ARG A 380 -5.55 2.48 10.73
CA ARG A 380 -6.00 3.06 12.00
C ARG A 380 -4.99 4.11 12.47
N LYS A 381 -5.28 4.77 13.59
CA LYS A 381 -4.35 5.73 14.19
C LYS A 381 -2.96 5.11 14.38
N SER A 382 -1.94 5.79 13.88
CA SER A 382 -0.51 5.40 13.88
C SER A 382 -0.12 4.22 12.99
N SER A 383 -1.06 3.50 12.37
CA SER A 383 -0.75 2.40 11.44
C SER A 383 -0.42 2.93 10.04
N GLY A 384 0.62 2.37 9.43
CA GLY A 384 0.95 2.59 8.01
C GLY A 384 -0.05 1.91 7.06
N GLY A 385 -0.89 1.01 7.56
CA GLY A 385 -2.02 0.41 6.85
C GLY A 385 -1.70 -0.63 5.77
N PHE A 386 -2.76 -1.21 5.23
CA PHE A 386 -2.74 -2.17 4.11
C PHE A 386 -3.41 -1.58 2.87
N ILE A 387 -2.77 -1.69 1.71
CA ILE A 387 -3.44 -1.55 0.41
C ILE A 387 -4.26 -2.83 0.20
N ALA A 388 -5.58 -2.70 0.21
CA ALA A 388 -6.50 -3.82 0.08
C ALA A 388 -7.42 -3.67 -1.15
N PRO A 389 -7.65 -4.74 -1.92
CA PRO A 389 -8.72 -4.79 -2.91
C PRO A 389 -10.09 -4.60 -2.25
N THR A 390 -10.94 -3.81 -2.90
CA THR A 390 -12.35 -3.67 -2.54
C THR A 390 -13.25 -3.94 -3.74
N LEU A 391 -14.44 -4.46 -3.50
CA LEU A 391 -15.42 -4.75 -4.55
C LEU A 391 -16.66 -3.89 -4.35
N THR A 392 -17.31 -3.53 -5.44
CA THR A 392 -18.65 -2.91 -5.42
C THR A 392 -19.62 -3.83 -6.15
N THR A 393 -20.76 -4.13 -5.56
CA THR A 393 -21.81 -4.96 -6.19
C THR A 393 -23.02 -4.11 -6.58
N TYR A 394 -23.89 -4.68 -7.40
CA TYR A 394 -25.28 -4.21 -7.48
C TYR A 394 -26.04 -4.58 -6.19
N ALA A 395 -27.04 -3.75 -5.87
CA ALA A 395 -28.00 -3.93 -4.78
C ALA A 395 -29.17 -4.82 -5.23
#